data_AF-A0A841ASJ9-F1
#
_entry.id   AF-A0A841ASJ9-F1
#
_cell.length_a   1.000
_cell.length_b   1.000
_cell.length_c   1.000
_cell.angle_alpha   90.00
_cell.angle_beta   90.00
_cell.angle_gamma   90.00
#
_symmetry.space_group_name_H-M   'P 1'
#
loop_
_entity.id
_entity.type
_entity.pdbx_description
1 polymer ?
#
loop_
_entity_poly.entity_id
_entity_poly.type
_entity_poly.pdbx_seq_one_letter_code
_entity_poly.pdbx_strand_id
1 'polypeptide(L)'
;MDVDPHESEALVEARHALVAAIAARLPGVDFERALDTFPDVEAFAARMLEVLPDVCIDDPPIGACYSGPALGRWKQLTRQAIDQQRRAGTLFGVMVDRRWLYPSVQFDANGRQTRAFAELVAQETPGREPLEFAVWLETANPSTGTTPARTLREQPDTRTATERLLDGFVPTIIQPPAAAVTSGTDK
;
A
#
# COMPACT_ATOMS: atom_id res chain seq x y z
N MET A 1 -25.97 18.24 -3.78
CA MET A 1 -25.11 17.14 -4.29
C MET A 1 -26.05 15.98 -4.51
N ASP A 2 -26.52 15.81 -5.76
CA ASP A 2 -27.22 14.60 -6.18
C ASP A 2 -26.19 13.48 -6.23
N VAL A 3 -26.36 12.45 -5.41
CA VAL A 3 -25.57 11.22 -5.51
C VAL A 3 -26.13 10.46 -6.70
N ASP A 4 -25.28 10.09 -7.66
CA ASP A 4 -25.70 9.32 -8.82
C ASP A 4 -26.35 8.00 -8.34
N PRO A 5 -27.60 7.69 -8.71
CA PRO A 5 -28.29 6.48 -8.26
C PRO A 5 -27.54 5.19 -8.62
N HIS A 6 -26.71 5.19 -9.68
CA HIS A 6 -25.86 4.05 -10.03
C HIS A 6 -24.63 3.89 -9.12
N GLU A 7 -24.09 4.99 -8.59
CA GLU A 7 -22.99 4.96 -7.61
C GLU A 7 -23.45 4.33 -6.29
N SER A 8 -24.73 4.52 -5.93
CA SER A 8 -25.36 3.89 -4.76
C SER A 8 -25.51 2.37 -4.92
N GLU A 9 -25.92 1.89 -6.10
CA GLU A 9 -26.09 0.45 -6.36
C GLU A 9 -24.75 -0.30 -6.40
N ALA A 10 -23.74 0.26 -7.08
CA ALA A 10 -22.40 -0.31 -7.13
C ALA A 10 -21.74 -0.36 -5.74
N LEU A 11 -21.94 0.66 -4.91
CA LEU A 11 -21.45 0.68 -3.54
C LEU A 11 -22.14 -0.40 -2.67
N VAL A 12 -23.45 -0.59 -2.84
CA VAL A 12 -24.19 -1.65 -2.14
C VAL A 12 -23.70 -3.03 -2.55
N GLU A 13 -23.48 -3.26 -3.85
CA GLU A 13 -22.93 -4.52 -4.37
C GLU A 13 -21.53 -4.78 -3.84
N ALA A 14 -20.63 -3.80 -3.91
CA ALA A 14 -19.27 -3.90 -3.38
C ALA A 14 -19.25 -4.19 -1.88
N ARG A 15 -20.14 -3.55 -1.10
CA ARG A 15 -20.31 -3.82 0.33
C ARG A 15 -20.76 -5.26 0.59
N HIS A 16 -21.75 -5.77 -0.16
CA HIS A 16 -22.20 -7.15 -0.01
C HIS A 16 -21.11 -8.15 -0.38
N ALA A 17 -20.36 -7.91 -1.46
CA ALA A 17 -19.23 -8.75 -1.85
C ALA A 17 -18.14 -8.78 -0.77
N LEU A 18 -17.82 -7.63 -0.17
CA LEU A 18 -16.87 -7.55 0.95
C LEU A 18 -17.34 -8.36 2.16
N VAL A 19 -18.58 -8.17 2.60
CA VAL A 19 -19.15 -8.91 3.73
C VAL A 19 -19.14 -10.42 3.46
N ALA A 20 -19.50 -10.84 2.25
CA ALA A 20 -19.46 -12.25 1.87
C ALA A 20 -18.01 -12.81 1.88
N ALA A 21 -17.04 -12.05 1.39
CA ALA A 21 -15.64 -12.44 1.38
C ALA A 21 -15.02 -12.53 2.79
N ILE A 22 -15.45 -11.66 3.71
CA ILE A 22 -15.11 -11.74 5.13
C ILE A 22 -15.77 -12.98 5.73
N ALA A 23 -17.08 -13.15 5.56
CA ALA A 23 -17.85 -14.29 6.08
C ALA A 23 -17.26 -15.64 5.64
N ALA A 24 -16.80 -15.76 4.40
CA ALA A 24 -16.15 -16.97 3.89
C ALA A 24 -14.81 -17.30 4.59
N ARG A 25 -14.14 -16.30 5.18
CA ARG A 25 -12.88 -16.46 5.93
C ARG A 25 -13.09 -16.68 7.43
N LEU A 26 -14.25 -16.28 7.96
CA LEU A 26 -14.58 -16.41 9.39
C LEU A 26 -14.52 -17.85 9.94
N PRO A 27 -14.83 -18.94 9.18
CA PRO A 27 -14.68 -20.31 9.70
C PRO A 27 -13.26 -20.69 10.15
N GLY A 28 -12.23 -19.94 9.71
CA GLY A 28 -10.85 -20.11 10.18
C GLY A 28 -10.49 -19.31 11.43
N VAL A 29 -11.43 -18.53 11.98
CA VAL A 29 -11.22 -17.67 13.15
C VAL A 29 -11.71 -18.38 14.40
N ASP A 30 -10.84 -18.51 15.39
CA ASP A 30 -11.19 -18.99 16.73
C ASP A 30 -11.88 -17.86 17.51
N PHE A 31 -13.20 -17.77 17.34
CA PHE A 31 -14.02 -16.72 17.96
C PHE A 31 -14.12 -16.84 19.48
N GLU A 32 -14.06 -18.06 20.03
CA GLU A 32 -14.08 -18.25 21.49
C GLU A 32 -12.85 -17.59 22.10
N ARG A 33 -11.66 -17.88 21.56
CA ARG A 33 -10.42 -17.25 22.00
C ARG A 33 -10.37 -15.75 21.72
N ALA A 34 -10.96 -15.30 20.62
CA ALA A 34 -11.05 -13.86 20.32
C ALA A 34 -11.91 -13.15 21.36
N LEU A 35 -13.09 -13.68 21.68
CA LEU A 35 -14.02 -13.08 22.65
C LEU A 35 -13.55 -13.25 24.11
N ASP A 36 -12.64 -14.16 24.42
CA ASP A 36 -11.93 -14.15 25.72
C ASP A 36 -11.01 -12.93 25.87
N THR A 37 -10.59 -12.33 24.75
CA THR A 37 -9.67 -11.17 24.72
C THR A 37 -10.41 -9.83 24.65
N PHE A 38 -11.64 -9.81 24.14
CA PHE A 38 -12.45 -8.61 23.94
C PHE A 38 -13.75 -8.67 24.73
N PRO A 39 -14.24 -7.55 25.29
CA PRO A 39 -15.43 -7.56 26.13
C PRO A 39 -16.71 -7.96 25.38
N ASP A 40 -16.78 -7.70 24.07
CA ASP A 40 -17.89 -8.03 23.19
C ASP A 40 -17.47 -8.06 21.70
N VAL A 41 -18.41 -8.44 20.84
CA VAL A 41 -18.24 -8.52 19.38
C VAL A 41 -18.01 -7.13 18.75
N GLU A 42 -18.56 -6.07 19.33
CA GLU A 42 -18.43 -4.70 18.81
C GLU A 42 -17.00 -4.19 19.02
N ALA A 43 -16.42 -4.44 20.19
CA ALA A 43 -15.03 -4.16 20.50
C ALA A 43 -14.07 -4.96 19.61
N PHE A 44 -14.40 -6.23 19.32
CA PHE A 44 -13.63 -7.04 18.38
C PHE A 44 -13.72 -6.49 16.95
N ALA A 45 -14.92 -6.14 16.47
CA ALA A 45 -15.12 -5.55 15.15
C ALA A 45 -14.43 -4.19 15.03
N ALA A 46 -14.52 -3.35 16.05
CA ALA A 46 -13.80 -2.08 16.12
C ALA A 46 -12.30 -2.32 15.97
N ARG A 47 -11.74 -3.29 16.71
CA ARG A 47 -10.32 -3.67 16.60
C ARG A 47 -9.96 -4.17 15.20
N MET A 48 -10.82 -4.96 14.55
CA MET A 48 -10.61 -5.40 13.16
C MET A 48 -10.58 -4.23 12.18
N LEU A 49 -11.41 -3.20 12.37
CA LEU A 49 -11.39 -2.01 11.52
C LEU A 49 -10.12 -1.18 11.72
N GLU A 50 -9.56 -1.13 12.93
CA GLU A 50 -8.31 -0.41 13.19
C GLU A 50 -7.10 -0.98 12.46
N VAL A 51 -7.15 -2.25 12.09
CA VAL A 51 -6.06 -2.91 11.36
C VAL A 51 -6.21 -2.81 9.86
N LEU A 52 -7.30 -2.21 9.36
CA LEU A 52 -7.45 -1.98 7.93
C LEU A 52 -6.62 -0.75 7.51
N PRO A 53 -5.83 -0.85 6.44
CA PRO A 53 -5.21 0.31 5.84
C PRO A 53 -6.28 1.21 5.23
N ASP A 54 -6.03 2.51 5.26
CA ASP A 54 -6.79 3.50 4.52
C ASP A 54 -6.53 3.30 3.02
N VAL A 55 -7.58 3.28 2.19
CA VAL A 55 -7.39 3.36 0.74
C VAL A 55 -6.94 4.78 0.42
N CYS A 56 -5.71 4.93 -0.06
CA CYS A 56 -5.18 6.22 -0.43
C CYS A 56 -5.64 6.59 -1.83
N ILE A 57 -6.68 7.44 -1.91
CA ILE A 57 -7.20 7.99 -3.17
C ILE A 57 -6.44 9.28 -3.52
N ASP A 58 -5.12 9.27 -3.39
CA ASP A 58 -4.29 10.40 -3.80
C ASP A 58 -3.94 10.27 -5.29
N ASP A 59 -3.74 11.40 -5.97
CA ASP A 59 -3.21 11.46 -7.33
C ASP A 59 -1.77 11.95 -7.28
N PRO A 60 -0.76 11.10 -7.60
CA PRO A 60 -0.88 9.74 -8.14
C PRO A 60 -1.19 8.64 -7.09
N PRO A 61 -1.86 7.54 -7.50
CA PRO A 61 -2.30 6.48 -6.58
C PRO A 61 -1.11 5.70 -6.01
N ILE A 62 -1.05 5.62 -4.68
CA ILE A 62 -0.03 4.86 -3.93
C ILE A 62 -0.58 3.62 -3.21
N GLY A 63 -1.83 3.26 -3.51
CA GLY A 63 -2.48 2.06 -2.98
C GLY A 63 -2.85 2.15 -1.50
N ALA A 64 -3.12 1.00 -0.88
CA ALA A 64 -3.55 0.92 0.50
C ALA A 64 -2.40 1.30 1.47
N CYS A 65 -2.64 2.29 2.33
CA CYS A 65 -1.66 2.87 3.25
C CYS A 65 -2.21 2.99 4.66
N TYR A 66 -1.35 2.97 5.67
CA TYR A 66 -1.73 3.41 7.01
C TYR A 66 -1.38 4.88 7.20
N SER A 67 -2.28 5.65 7.81
CA SER A 67 -1.88 6.87 8.50
C SER A 67 -1.01 6.55 9.73
N GLY A 68 -0.17 7.49 10.16
CA GLY A 68 0.64 7.31 11.39
C GLY A 68 -0.17 6.88 12.63
N PRO A 69 -1.33 7.51 12.94
CA PRO A 69 -2.19 7.06 14.03
C PRO A 69 -2.80 5.68 13.83
N ALA A 70 -3.21 5.31 12.61
CA ALA A 70 -3.71 3.97 12.32
C ALA A 70 -2.61 2.91 12.49
N LEU A 71 -1.41 3.17 11.96
CA LEU A 71 -0.24 2.30 12.12
C LEU A 71 0.13 2.12 13.60
N GLY A 72 0.09 3.19 14.39
CA GLY A 72 0.37 3.14 15.83
C GLY A 72 -0.60 2.28 16.60
N ARG A 73 -1.91 2.39 16.30
CA ARG A 73 -2.94 1.52 16.90
C ARG A 73 -2.81 0.08 16.45
N TRP A 74 -2.52 -0.16 15.18
CA TRP A 74 -2.33 -1.51 14.66
C TRP A 74 -1.13 -2.21 15.29
N LYS A 75 0.05 -1.57 15.24
CA LYS A 75 1.33 -2.14 15.71
C LYS A 75 1.61 -1.92 17.20
N GLN A 76 0.70 -1.26 17.91
CA GLN A 76 0.87 -0.85 19.31
C GLN A 76 2.16 -0.04 19.52
N LEU A 77 2.46 0.87 18.59
CA LEU A 77 3.64 1.73 18.60
C LEU A 77 3.27 3.17 18.94
N THR A 78 4.13 3.84 19.69
CA THR A 78 4.02 5.28 19.89
C THR A 78 4.40 6.03 18.61
N ARG A 79 3.94 7.27 18.47
CA ARG A 79 4.35 8.16 17.37
C ARG A 79 5.88 8.31 17.29
N GLN A 80 6.56 8.36 18.44
CA GLN A 80 8.01 8.46 18.50
C GLN A 80 8.69 7.19 18.00
N ALA A 81 8.17 6.00 18.36
CA ALA A 81 8.69 4.73 17.86
C ALA A 81 8.52 4.59 16.35
N ILE A 82 7.38 5.02 15.80
CA ILE A 82 7.14 5.06 14.35
C ILE A 82 8.15 5.98 13.66
N ASP A 83 8.35 7.19 14.17
CA ASP A 83 9.29 8.15 13.58
C ASP A 83 10.74 7.65 13.68
N GLN A 84 11.10 7.00 14.79
CA GLN A 84 12.40 6.37 14.97
C GLN A 84 12.63 5.25 13.94
N GLN A 85 11.68 4.33 13.76
CA GLN A 85 11.78 3.25 12.77
C GLN A 85 11.87 3.81 11.34
N ARG A 86 11.11 4.85 11.03
CA ARG A 86 11.17 5.52 9.72
C ARG A 86 12.55 6.12 9.46
N ARG A 87 13.11 6.85 10.43
CA ARG A 87 14.47 7.43 10.32
C ARG A 87 15.56 6.36 10.25
N ALA A 88 15.35 5.22 10.92
CA ALA A 88 16.28 4.09 10.87
C ALA A 88 16.18 3.27 9.57
N GLY A 89 15.21 3.57 8.69
CA GLY A 89 14.99 2.83 7.44
C GLY A 89 14.31 1.46 7.64
N THR A 90 13.88 1.12 8.85
CA THR A 90 13.17 -0.14 9.16
C THR A 90 11.65 -0.01 8.99
N LEU A 91 11.20 1.14 8.50
CA LEU A 91 9.81 1.44 8.19
C LEU A 91 9.78 2.41 7.01
N PHE A 92 9.18 2.00 5.90
CA PHE A 92 9.05 2.86 4.73
C PHE A 92 7.83 3.76 4.88
N GLY A 93 8.04 5.05 4.69
CA GLY A 93 6.99 6.06 4.76
C GLY A 93 7.14 7.05 3.63
N VAL A 94 6.00 7.52 3.14
CA VAL A 94 5.87 8.50 2.06
C VAL A 94 5.19 9.74 2.63
N MET A 95 5.64 10.92 2.21
CA MET A 95 4.96 12.16 2.55
C MET A 95 4.03 12.56 1.40
N VAL A 96 2.72 12.61 1.66
CA VAL A 96 1.71 13.12 0.71
C VAL A 96 0.89 14.19 1.43
N ASP A 97 0.75 15.36 0.82
CA ASP A 97 0.01 16.49 1.39
C ASP A 97 0.33 16.77 2.86
N ARG A 98 1.63 16.74 3.20
CA ARG A 98 2.19 16.96 4.55
C ARG A 98 1.78 15.91 5.59
N ARG A 99 1.28 14.75 5.16
CA ARG A 99 0.95 13.61 6.00
C ARG A 99 1.90 12.47 5.68
N TRP A 100 2.36 11.80 6.74
CA TRP A 100 3.10 10.56 6.58
C TRP A 100 2.13 9.40 6.40
N LEU A 101 2.32 8.69 5.30
CA LEU A 101 1.60 7.50 4.93
C LEU A 101 2.57 6.32 4.83
N TYR A 102 2.10 5.15 5.23
CA TYR A 102 2.91 3.95 5.32
C TYR A 102 2.28 2.86 4.45
N PRO A 103 2.79 2.63 3.22
CA PRO A 103 2.23 1.64 2.31
C PRO A 103 2.09 0.28 2.98
N SER A 104 0.89 -0.30 2.93
CA SER A 104 0.55 -1.54 3.65
C SER A 104 1.31 -2.76 3.10
N VAL A 105 1.69 -2.72 1.82
CA VAL A 105 2.43 -3.78 1.12
C VAL A 105 3.78 -4.10 1.75
N GLN A 106 4.34 -3.19 2.55
CA GLN A 106 5.59 -3.45 3.26
C GLN A 106 5.44 -4.51 4.36
N PHE A 107 4.21 -4.83 4.79
CA PHE A 107 3.96 -5.72 5.91
C PHE A 107 3.38 -7.07 5.49
N ASP A 108 3.72 -8.12 6.25
CA ASP A 108 3.04 -9.40 6.22
C ASP A 108 1.72 -9.38 7.01
N ALA A 109 1.02 -10.52 7.04
CA ALA A 109 -0.22 -10.68 7.81
C ALA A 109 -0.04 -10.47 9.32
N ASN A 110 1.19 -10.57 9.85
CA ASN A 110 1.52 -10.36 11.25
C ASN A 110 1.99 -8.92 11.53
N GLY A 111 1.97 -8.04 10.54
CA GLY A 111 2.44 -6.66 10.65
C GLY A 111 3.96 -6.50 10.70
N ARG A 112 4.73 -7.53 10.36
CA ARG A 112 6.20 -7.48 10.23
C ARG A 112 6.58 -7.00 8.84
N GLN A 113 7.63 -6.20 8.74
CA GLN A 113 8.11 -5.78 7.43
C GLN A 113 8.65 -7.00 6.68
N THR A 114 8.21 -7.19 5.43
CA THR A 114 8.64 -8.34 4.63
C THR A 114 10.09 -8.15 4.17
N ARG A 115 10.83 -9.25 4.10
CA ARG A 115 12.22 -9.23 3.65
C ARG A 115 12.33 -8.76 2.20
N ALA A 116 11.44 -9.24 1.33
CA ALA A 116 11.43 -8.86 -0.08
C ALA A 116 11.24 -7.34 -0.26
N PHE A 117 10.33 -6.74 0.52
CA PHE A 117 10.13 -5.30 0.47
C PHE A 117 11.35 -4.51 0.97
N ALA A 118 11.95 -4.94 2.09
CA ALA A 118 13.14 -4.29 2.63
C ALA A 118 14.32 -4.35 1.65
N GLU A 119 14.53 -5.49 0.99
CA GLU A 119 15.56 -5.67 -0.05
C GLU A 119 15.29 -4.79 -1.29
N LEU A 120 14.03 -4.67 -1.70
CA LEU A 120 13.63 -3.82 -2.84
C LEU A 120 13.85 -2.34 -2.54
N VAL A 121 13.45 -1.86 -1.36
CA VAL A 121 13.70 -0.48 -0.92
C VAL A 121 15.19 -0.19 -0.92
N ALA A 122 16.02 -1.07 -0.35
CA ALA A 122 17.47 -0.86 -0.29
C ALA A 122 18.13 -0.74 -1.67
N GLN A 123 17.56 -1.37 -2.71
CA GLN A 123 18.10 -1.35 -4.07
C GLN A 123 17.60 -0.15 -4.88
N GLU A 124 16.32 0.20 -4.76
CA GLU A 124 15.68 1.21 -5.63
C GLU A 124 15.66 2.63 -5.04
N THR A 125 15.58 2.79 -3.71
CA THR A 125 15.46 4.13 -3.11
C THR A 125 16.71 5.01 -3.17
N PRO A 126 17.96 4.52 -3.28
CA PRO A 126 19.12 5.41 -3.46
C PRO A 126 19.06 6.30 -4.70
N GLY A 127 18.22 5.98 -5.69
CA GLY A 127 18.04 6.75 -6.92
C GLY A 127 16.63 7.31 -7.15
N ARG A 128 15.71 7.20 -6.18
CA ARG A 128 14.29 7.50 -6.39
C ARG A 128 13.63 8.14 -5.16
N GLU A 129 12.81 9.16 -5.38
CA GLU A 129 12.02 9.78 -4.32
C GLU A 129 11.00 8.78 -3.74
N PRO A 130 10.73 8.76 -2.42
CA PRO A 130 9.82 7.79 -1.81
C PRO A 130 8.41 7.77 -2.41
N LEU A 131 7.91 8.93 -2.84
CA LEU A 131 6.61 9.03 -3.50
C LEU A 131 6.64 8.35 -4.88
N GLU A 132 7.65 8.61 -5.69
CA GLU A 132 7.82 7.96 -7.00
C GLU A 132 7.97 6.44 -6.88
N PHE A 133 8.61 5.97 -5.80
CA PHE A 133 8.70 4.53 -5.51
C PHE A 133 7.33 3.95 -5.17
N ALA A 134 6.53 4.63 -4.35
CA ALA A 134 5.20 4.17 -3.99
C ALA A 134 4.22 4.16 -5.17
N VAL A 135 4.31 5.13 -6.08
CA VAL A 135 3.54 5.14 -7.34
C VAL A 135 3.96 3.98 -8.23
N TRP A 136 5.26 3.72 -8.35
CA TRP A 136 5.78 2.61 -9.11
C TRP A 136 5.29 1.25 -8.58
N LEU A 137 5.18 1.08 -7.26
CA LEU A 137 4.65 -0.14 -6.66
C LEU A 137 3.24 -0.49 -7.14
N GLU A 138 2.42 0.51 -7.48
CA GLU A 138 1.06 0.31 -7.98
C GLU A 138 0.96 0.48 -9.51
N THR A 139 2.07 0.73 -10.19
CA THR A 139 2.11 0.79 -11.66
C THR A 139 2.20 -0.61 -12.25
N ALA A 140 1.21 -0.98 -13.08
CA ALA A 140 1.20 -2.29 -13.72
C ALA A 140 2.33 -2.41 -14.74
N ASN A 141 3.06 -3.52 -14.71
CA ASN A 141 4.01 -3.85 -15.77
C ASN A 141 3.23 -4.12 -17.07
N PRO A 142 3.53 -3.43 -18.19
CA PRO A 142 2.81 -3.61 -19.46
C PRO A 142 2.83 -5.05 -20.00
N SER A 143 3.89 -5.83 -19.74
CA SER A 143 4.02 -7.19 -20.27
C SER A 143 3.32 -8.24 -19.44
N THR A 144 3.15 -8.02 -18.12
CA THR A 144 2.52 -9.00 -17.22
C THR A 144 1.15 -8.57 -16.71
N GLY A 145 0.80 -7.29 -16.82
CA GLY A 145 -0.40 -6.70 -16.24
C GLY A 145 -0.42 -6.68 -14.70
N THR A 146 0.67 -7.07 -14.04
CA THR A 146 0.79 -7.13 -12.58
C THR A 146 1.58 -5.96 -12.04
N THR A 147 1.17 -5.44 -10.89
CA THR A 147 1.93 -4.40 -10.17
C THR A 147 2.99 -5.04 -9.26
N PRO A 148 4.10 -4.35 -8.98
CA PRO A 148 5.06 -4.81 -7.97
C PRO A 148 4.42 -5.10 -6.61
N ALA A 149 3.46 -4.26 -6.19
CA ALA A 149 2.75 -4.45 -4.94
C ALA A 149 1.96 -5.76 -4.90
N ARG A 150 1.33 -6.14 -6.03
CA ARG A 150 0.65 -7.43 -6.15
C ARG A 150 1.61 -8.60 -6.01
N THR A 151 2.74 -8.55 -6.72
CA THR A 151 3.76 -9.60 -6.66
C THR A 151 4.29 -9.77 -5.24
N LEU A 152 4.57 -8.67 -4.53
CA LEU A 152 5.03 -8.72 -3.14
C LEU A 152 4.00 -9.32 -2.17
N ARG A 153 2.70 -9.05 -2.38
CA ARG A 153 1.62 -9.64 -1.56
C ARG A 153 1.49 -11.15 -1.80
N GLU A 154 1.66 -11.59 -3.05
CA GLU A 154 1.58 -13.00 -3.43
C GLU A 154 2.85 -13.78 -3.04
N GLN A 155 4.00 -13.09 -2.93
CA GLN A 155 5.33 -13.68 -2.72
C GLN A 155 6.17 -12.85 -1.72
N PRO A 156 5.78 -12.78 -0.43
CA PRO A 156 6.39 -11.86 0.54
C PRO A 156 7.84 -12.20 0.95
N ASP A 157 8.28 -13.46 0.79
CA ASP A 157 9.55 -13.96 1.33
C ASP A 157 10.53 -14.53 0.29
N THR A 158 10.18 -14.51 -1.00
CA THR A 158 11.05 -15.06 -2.06
C THR A 158 11.94 -13.99 -2.65
N ARG A 159 13.27 -14.22 -2.59
CA ARG A 159 14.28 -13.47 -3.35
C ARG A 159 13.92 -13.34 -4.84
N THR A 160 13.27 -14.37 -5.39
CA THR A 160 12.74 -14.42 -6.75
C THR A 160 11.69 -13.33 -7.05
N ALA A 161 10.95 -12.85 -6.05
CA ALA A 161 10.00 -11.76 -6.25
C ALA A 161 10.73 -10.46 -6.57
N THR A 162 11.77 -10.13 -5.81
CA THR A 162 12.62 -8.96 -6.06
C THR A 162 13.33 -9.06 -7.41
N GLU A 163 13.94 -10.20 -7.72
CA GLU A 163 14.64 -10.42 -9.00
C GLU A 163 13.70 -10.30 -10.21
N ARG A 164 12.48 -10.85 -10.15
CA ARG A 164 11.48 -10.71 -11.23
C ARG A 164 11.01 -9.27 -11.43
N LEU A 165 10.92 -8.49 -10.36
CA LEU A 165 10.52 -7.08 -10.45
C LEU A 165 11.62 -6.22 -11.06
N LEU A 166 12.89 -6.57 -10.83
CA LEU A 166 14.04 -5.86 -11.36
C LEU A 166 14.37 -6.25 -12.81
N ASP A 167 14.23 -7.53 -13.19
CA ASP A 167 14.52 -8.01 -14.56
C ASP A 167 13.45 -7.57 -15.59
N GLY A 168 12.22 -7.29 -15.16
CA GLY A 168 11.08 -7.05 -16.04
C GLY A 168 10.67 -5.59 -16.22
N PHE A 169 11.28 -4.65 -15.49
CA PHE A 169 10.81 -3.26 -15.43
C PHE A 169 11.91 -2.30 -15.89
N VAL A 170 12.02 -2.09 -17.20
CA VAL A 170 12.67 -0.87 -17.72
C VAL A 170 11.61 0.22 -17.59
N PRO A 171 11.76 1.21 -16.69
CA PRO A 171 10.87 2.35 -16.73
C PRO A 171 11.16 3.06 -18.05
N THR A 172 10.17 3.13 -18.94
CA THR A 172 10.17 4.20 -19.93
C THR A 172 10.18 5.48 -19.10
N ILE A 173 11.36 6.09 -18.99
CA ILE A 173 11.50 7.45 -18.50
C ILE A 173 10.49 8.24 -19.31
N ILE A 174 9.45 8.76 -18.65
CA ILE A 174 8.58 9.74 -19.28
C ILE A 174 9.49 10.93 -19.52
N GLN A 175 10.10 10.97 -20.71
CA GLN A 175 10.78 12.16 -21.19
C GLN A 175 9.72 13.26 -21.19
N PRO A 176 9.95 14.39 -20.50
CA PRO A 176 9.08 15.54 -20.69
C PRO A 176 9.05 15.85 -22.19
N PRO A 177 7.90 16.23 -22.76
CA PRO A 177 7.80 16.53 -24.18
C PRO A 177 8.93 17.49 -24.53
N ALA A 178 9.78 17.07 -25.47
CA ALA A 178 10.90 17.86 -25.93
C ALA A 178 10.39 19.26 -26.23
N ALA A 179 10.85 20.26 -25.47
CA ALA A 179 10.61 21.64 -25.80
C ALA A 179 11.04 21.78 -27.25
N ALA A 180 10.09 22.14 -28.12
CA ALA A 180 10.36 22.42 -29.51
C ALA A 180 11.40 23.54 -29.56
N VAL A 181 12.67 23.16 -29.71
CA VAL A 181 13.71 24.07 -30.14
C VAL A 181 13.36 24.38 -31.57
N THR A 182 12.57 25.45 -31.74
CA THR A 182 12.42 26.11 -33.02
C THR A 182 13.81 26.59 -33.41
N SER A 183 14.45 25.83 -34.30
CA SER A 183 15.59 26.27 -35.08
C SER A 183 15.19 27.53 -35.83
N GLY A 184 15.45 28.69 -35.22
CA GLY A 184 15.45 29.99 -35.86
C GLY A 184 16.81 30.22 -36.51
N THR A 185 17.05 29.52 -37.62
CA THR A 185 17.96 30.00 -38.66
C THR A 185 17.17 31.06 -39.42
N ASP A 186 17.55 32.34 -39.33
CA ASP A 186 18.06 33.09 -40.50
C ASP A 186 18.36 34.56 -40.16
N LYS A 187 19.46 35.03 -40.77
CA LYS A 187 19.91 36.40 -41.03
C LYS A 187 20.54 37.29 -39.96
#